data_AF-A0A0P7V8W7-F1
#
_entry.id   AF-A0A0P7V8W7-F1
#
_cell.length_a   1.000
_cell.length_b   1.000
_cell.length_c   1.000
_cell.angle_alpha   90.00
_cell.angle_beta   90.00
_cell.angle_gamma   90.00
#
_symmetry.space_group_name_H-M   'P 1'
#
loop_
_entity.id
_entity.type
_entity.pdbx_description
1 polymer ?
#
loop_
_entity_poly.entity_id
_entity_poly.type
_entity_poly.pdbx_seq_one_letter_code
_entity_poly.pdbx_strand_id
1 'polypeptide(L)'
;GVCAKVSKIIDSGAGFFIEEEEEEQALVKVVHQPAPVIEPDYLLCEECNKPFMDSYLSNNFDLSVCDSCRDSETKHKLISRTEAKQMYLLKDCDLDLREPVLKFVLRKNPHNPRWGDMKLYLKLQVVKRSIEVWGTEAALQAAKVSREEGREIQKQKRFNKKVKELRRAVRSSMWKKDTSVHQHEYGPEEMLDEDTYQKVCLTCGHQLVYEKM
;
A
#
# COMPACT_ATOMS: atom_id res chain seq x y z
N GLY A 1 -17.84 88.88 41.72
CA GLY A 1 -18.01 88.56 40.28
C GLY A 1 -17.13 87.40 39.96
N VAL A 2 -17.68 86.32 39.41
CA VAL A 2 -16.93 85.12 39.02
C VAL A 2 -16.19 85.45 37.72
N CYS A 3 -14.86 85.39 37.73
CA CYS A 3 -14.04 85.57 36.54
C CYS A 3 -13.88 84.21 35.86
N ALA A 4 -14.55 84.02 34.72
CA ALA A 4 -14.44 82.82 33.90
C ALA A 4 -13.05 82.74 33.26
N LYS A 5 -12.33 81.64 33.49
CA LYS A 5 -11.06 81.34 32.80
C LYS A 5 -11.38 80.92 31.37
N VAL A 6 -10.91 81.69 30.39
CA VAL A 6 -11.00 81.34 28.97
C VAL A 6 -9.83 80.40 28.65
N SER A 7 -10.12 79.13 28.39
CA SER A 7 -9.13 78.16 27.89
C SER A 7 -8.74 78.52 26.44
N LYS A 8 -7.45 78.46 26.12
CA LYS A 8 -6.97 78.64 24.74
C LYS A 8 -7.21 77.33 23.99
N ILE A 9 -8.04 77.40 22.95
CA ILE A 9 -8.42 76.27 22.11
C ILE A 9 -7.67 76.42 20.78
N ILE A 10 -7.00 75.34 20.34
CA ILE A 10 -6.27 75.32 19.07
C ILE A 10 -7.03 74.43 18.08
N ASP A 11 -7.31 74.97 16.89
CA ASP A 11 -7.99 74.27 15.80
C ASP A 11 -6.97 73.44 15.01
N SER A 12 -7.16 72.12 14.98
CA SER A 12 -6.31 71.18 14.25
C SER A 12 -6.57 71.16 12.74
N GLY A 13 -7.54 71.94 12.24
CA GLY A 13 -7.88 72.03 10.81
C GLY A 13 -8.64 70.82 10.27
N ALA A 14 -8.99 69.85 11.12
CA ALA A 14 -9.77 68.65 10.77
C ALA A 14 -11.16 68.60 11.45
N GLY A 15 -11.65 69.75 11.95
CA GLY A 15 -13.00 69.88 12.53
C GLY A 15 -13.12 69.49 14.01
N PHE A 16 -12.00 69.31 14.72
CA PHE A 16 -11.95 69.10 16.17
C PHE A 16 -11.07 70.14 16.84
N PHE A 17 -11.60 70.73 17.92
CA PHE A 17 -10.93 71.64 18.83
C PHE A 17 -10.29 70.86 19.98
N ILE A 18 -8.98 71.03 20.19
CA ILE A 18 -8.23 70.34 21.25
C ILE A 18 -7.90 71.36 22.35
N GLU A 19 -8.17 71.00 23.61
CA GLU A 19 -7.79 71.78 24.78
C GLU A 19 -6.35 71.41 25.17
N GLU A 20 -5.46 72.40 25.32
CA GLU A 20 -4.10 72.17 25.84
C GLU A 20 -4.18 71.88 27.35
N GLU A 21 -4.27 70.60 27.72
CA GLU A 21 -3.87 70.14 29.05
C GLU A 21 -2.34 69.97 29.03
N GLU A 22 -1.64 70.66 29.95
CA GLU A 22 -0.20 70.49 30.18
C GLU A 22 0.06 69.08 30.73
N GLU A 23 0.12 68.09 29.84
CA GLU A 23 0.51 66.72 30.17
C GLU A 23 2.01 66.72 30.50
N GLU A 24 2.33 66.63 31.80
CA GLU A 24 3.64 66.21 32.28
C GLU A 24 3.99 64.87 31.63
N GLN A 25 4.81 64.90 30.59
CA GLN A 25 5.38 63.71 29.96
C GLN A 25 6.36 63.04 30.92
N ALA A 26 5.82 62.26 31.86
CA ALA A 26 6.60 61.29 32.60
C ALA A 26 7.16 60.28 31.60
N LEU A 27 8.45 60.39 31.30
CA LEU A 27 9.23 59.43 30.52
C LEU A 27 9.08 58.03 31.15
N VAL A 28 8.09 57.27 30.71
CA VAL A 28 7.96 55.85 31.05
C VAL A 28 9.17 55.15 30.45
N LYS A 29 10.16 54.84 31.29
CA LYS A 29 11.29 53.98 30.91
C LYS A 29 10.73 52.60 30.57
N VAL A 30 10.52 52.34 29.29
CA VAL A 30 10.19 50.99 28.79
C VAL A 30 11.42 50.11 29.03
N VAL A 31 11.40 49.35 30.13
CA VAL A 31 12.41 48.32 30.40
C VAL A 31 12.07 47.14 29.49
N HIS A 32 12.72 47.05 28.34
CA HIS A 32 12.70 45.85 27.53
C HIS A 32 13.40 44.74 28.33
N GLN A 33 12.63 43.77 28.84
CA GLN A 33 13.22 42.55 29.34
C GLN A 33 13.99 41.89 28.19
N PRO A 34 15.26 41.48 28.38
CA PRO A 34 15.99 40.77 27.34
C PRO A 34 15.21 39.50 26.98
N ALA A 35 15.07 39.23 25.68
CA ALA A 35 14.38 38.05 25.20
C ALA A 35 14.96 36.80 25.88
N PRO A 36 14.12 35.83 26.31
CA PRO A 36 14.60 34.56 26.85
C PRO A 36 15.61 33.94 25.87
N VAL A 37 16.83 33.68 26.35
CA VAL A 37 17.84 32.97 25.57
C VAL A 37 17.41 31.51 25.54
N ILE A 38 16.76 31.11 24.44
CA ILE A 38 16.52 29.70 24.16
C ILE A 38 17.88 29.12 23.79
N GLU A 39 18.45 28.29 24.67
CA GLU A 39 19.62 27.50 24.31
C GLU A 39 19.23 26.63 23.11
N PRO A 40 19.88 26.79 21.95
CA PRO A 40 19.52 25.98 20.82
C PRO A 40 20.01 24.54 21.08
N ASP A 41 19.10 23.58 20.97
CA ASP A 41 19.38 22.16 21.16
C ASP A 41 20.33 21.66 20.06
N TYR A 42 21.64 21.76 20.30
CA TYR A 42 22.65 21.23 19.39
C TYR A 42 22.72 19.71 19.51
N LEU A 43 22.49 19.02 18.40
CA LEU A 43 22.71 17.58 18.26
C LEU A 43 24.17 17.30 17.86
N LEU A 44 24.73 16.19 18.34
CA LEU A 44 26.07 15.74 17.94
C LEU A 44 25.94 14.72 16.80
N CYS A 45 26.69 14.94 15.71
CA CYS A 45 26.69 14.02 14.56
C CYS A 45 27.38 12.70 14.90
N GLU A 46 26.71 11.56 14.72
CA GLU A 46 27.26 10.22 15.00
C GLU A 46 28.50 9.87 14.16
N GLU A 47 28.67 10.50 12.99
CA GLU A 47 29.76 10.17 12.06
C GLU A 47 30.99 11.08 12.24
N CYS A 48 30.80 12.38 12.53
CA CYS A 48 31.91 13.34 12.67
C CYS A 48 32.02 14.03 14.03
N ASN A 49 31.11 13.74 14.97
CA ASN A 49 31.03 14.32 16.32
C ASN A 49 30.96 15.85 16.37
N LYS A 50 30.64 16.51 15.25
CA LYS A 50 30.43 17.96 15.21
C LYS A 50 29.02 18.30 15.67
N PRO A 51 28.83 19.39 16.44
CA PRO A 51 27.51 19.88 16.76
C PRO A 51 26.83 20.42 15.49
N PHE A 52 25.56 20.09 15.32
CA PHE A 52 24.68 20.64 14.29
C PHE A 52 23.30 20.86 14.91
N MET A 53 22.50 21.76 14.35
CA MET A 53 21.13 21.96 14.82
C MET A 53 20.19 21.05 14.04
N ASP A 54 20.02 21.37 12.75
CA ASP A 54 19.12 20.65 11.88
C ASP A 54 19.88 19.91 10.78
N SER A 55 19.34 18.77 10.37
CA SER A 55 19.77 18.06 9.18
C SER A 55 18.60 17.38 8.49
N TYR A 56 18.76 17.00 7.23
CA TYR A 56 17.71 16.26 6.54
C TYR A 56 17.34 14.95 7.26
N LEU A 57 18.33 14.24 7.80
CA LEU A 57 18.13 12.94 8.44
C LEU A 57 17.54 13.05 9.84
N SER A 58 17.93 14.06 10.62
CA SER A 58 17.35 14.33 11.94
C SER A 58 15.89 14.74 11.81
N ASN A 59 15.58 15.68 10.93
CA ASN A 59 14.22 16.21 10.76
C ASN A 59 13.22 15.17 10.23
N ASN A 60 13.65 14.30 9.31
CA ASN A 60 12.74 13.36 8.65
C ASN A 60 12.75 11.95 9.27
N PHE A 61 13.84 11.53 9.92
CA PHE A 61 14.03 10.14 10.34
C PHE A 61 14.56 10.01 11.77
N ASP A 62 14.71 11.09 12.54
CA ASP A 62 15.29 11.10 13.90
C ASP A 62 16.69 10.47 13.95
N LEU A 63 17.48 10.66 12.90
CA LEU A 63 18.86 10.18 12.85
C LEU A 63 19.84 11.34 12.98
N SER A 64 20.67 11.30 14.03
CA SER A 64 21.63 12.35 14.40
C SER A 64 22.88 12.38 13.49
N VAL A 65 22.67 12.68 12.21
CA VAL A 65 23.74 12.78 11.20
C VAL A 65 23.61 14.12 10.47
N CYS A 66 24.69 14.91 10.44
CA CYS A 66 24.71 16.18 9.73
C CYS A 66 24.67 15.99 8.20
N ASP A 67 24.22 17.00 7.46
CA ASP A 67 24.08 16.90 6.00
C ASP A 67 25.41 16.67 5.27
N SER A 68 26.54 17.10 5.84
CA SER A 68 27.87 16.84 5.28
C SER A 68 28.26 15.35 5.35
N CYS A 69 27.74 14.61 6.33
CA CYS A 69 27.99 13.18 6.50
C CYS A 69 26.89 12.31 5.87
N ARG A 70 25.87 12.93 5.29
CA ARG A 70 24.76 12.22 4.65
C ARG A 70 25.22 11.56 3.35
N ASP A 71 25.44 10.26 3.40
CA ASP A 71 25.60 9.41 2.22
C ASP A 71 24.25 8.86 1.71
N SER A 72 23.76 9.40 0.59
CA SER A 72 22.51 8.97 -0.05
C SER A 72 22.59 7.65 -0.85
N GLU A 73 23.79 7.18 -1.17
CA GLU A 73 23.99 6.02 -2.05
C GLU A 73 24.11 4.72 -1.25
N THR A 74 24.83 4.75 -0.13
CA THR A 74 25.12 3.54 0.66
C THR A 74 24.37 3.49 1.98
N LYS A 75 24.84 4.20 3.02
CA LYS A 75 24.35 4.12 4.40
C LYS A 75 22.94 4.69 4.56
N HIS A 76 22.69 5.88 4.03
CA HIS A 76 21.43 6.62 4.20
C HIS A 76 20.54 6.55 2.97
N LYS A 77 20.65 5.45 2.22
CA LYS A 77 19.81 5.19 1.06
C LYS A 77 18.34 5.11 1.47
N LEU A 78 17.49 5.80 0.72
CA LEU A 78 16.04 5.70 0.87
C LEU A 78 15.51 4.59 -0.04
N ILE A 79 14.56 3.81 0.47
CA ILE A 79 13.89 2.73 -0.25
C ILE A 79 12.38 2.92 -0.22
N SER A 80 11.71 2.50 -1.30
CA SER A 80 10.24 2.61 -1.37
C SER A 80 9.55 1.64 -0.42
N ARG A 81 8.32 1.96 0.00
CA ARG A 81 7.48 1.04 0.80
C ARG A 81 7.37 -0.35 0.15
N THR A 82 7.20 -0.42 -1.16
CA THR A 82 7.12 -1.69 -1.90
C THR A 82 8.42 -2.46 -1.87
N GLU A 83 9.56 -1.77 -2.06
CA GLU A 83 10.88 -2.36 -1.98
C GLU A 83 11.17 -2.89 -0.57
N ALA A 84 10.84 -2.12 0.48
CA ALA A 84 10.98 -2.55 1.86
C ALA A 84 10.20 -3.86 2.14
N LYS A 85 8.92 -3.92 1.74
CA LYS A 85 8.09 -5.12 1.91
C LYS A 85 8.59 -6.32 1.12
N GLN A 86 9.07 -6.12 -0.10
CA GLN A 86 9.56 -7.20 -0.95
C GLN A 86 10.92 -7.72 -0.49
N MET A 87 11.87 -6.82 -0.22
CA MET A 87 13.26 -7.16 0.10
C MET A 87 13.44 -7.60 1.55
N TYR A 88 12.60 -7.14 2.48
CA TYR A 88 12.70 -7.48 3.90
C TYR A 88 11.51 -8.29 4.42
N LEU A 89 10.63 -8.72 3.51
CA LEU A 89 9.43 -9.52 3.80
C LEU A 89 8.53 -8.92 4.90
N LEU A 90 8.57 -7.59 5.07
CA LEU A 90 7.79 -6.86 6.06
C LEU A 90 6.33 -6.71 5.63
N LYS A 91 5.43 -6.67 6.62
CA LYS A 91 4.00 -6.37 6.43
C LYS A 91 3.74 -4.89 6.71
N ASP A 92 2.54 -4.42 6.36
CA ASP A 92 2.16 -3.03 6.60
C ASP A 92 2.10 -2.70 8.10
N CYS A 93 1.68 -3.64 8.94
CA CYS A 93 1.69 -3.47 10.40
C CYS A 93 3.11 -3.32 10.97
N ASP A 94 4.10 -3.96 10.33
CA ASP A 94 5.50 -3.85 10.78
C ASP A 94 6.10 -2.49 10.46
N LEU A 95 5.53 -1.73 9.51
CA LEU A 95 5.98 -0.38 9.15
C LEU A 95 5.17 0.69 9.89
N ASP A 96 3.84 0.55 9.92
CA ASP A 96 2.94 1.62 10.36
C ASP A 96 2.51 1.51 11.84
N LEU A 97 2.56 0.32 12.45
CA LEU A 97 2.00 0.08 13.80
C LEU A 97 3.05 -0.30 14.85
N ARG A 98 4.09 -1.05 14.48
CA ARG A 98 5.13 -1.45 15.45
C ARG A 98 5.89 -0.23 15.96
N GLU A 99 5.99 -0.12 17.28
CA GLU A 99 6.75 0.92 17.97
C GLU A 99 8.27 0.64 17.90
N PRO A 100 9.12 1.65 17.66
CA PRO A 100 8.76 3.00 17.21
C PRO A 100 8.26 3.01 15.76
N VAL A 101 7.24 3.80 15.44
CA VAL A 101 6.69 3.87 14.08
C VAL A 101 7.76 4.43 13.13
N LEU A 102 7.97 3.76 11.99
CA LEU A 102 8.99 4.19 11.03
C LEU A 102 8.53 5.46 10.30
N LYS A 103 9.33 6.51 10.42
CA LYS A 103 9.12 7.75 9.66
C LYS A 103 9.43 7.55 8.17
N PHE A 104 8.76 8.34 7.34
CA PHE A 104 8.91 8.29 5.88
C PHE A 104 8.78 9.68 5.27
N VAL A 105 9.36 9.82 4.08
CA VAL A 105 9.23 11.02 3.24
C VAL A 105 8.33 10.73 2.06
N LEU A 106 7.44 11.66 1.73
CA LEU A 106 6.56 11.58 0.56
C LEU A 106 7.25 12.17 -0.68
N ARG A 107 7.22 11.45 -1.80
CA ARG A 107 7.69 11.93 -3.11
C ARG A 107 6.69 11.57 -4.20
N LYS A 108 6.58 12.42 -5.21
CA LYS A 108 5.77 12.12 -6.41
C LYS A 108 6.28 10.83 -7.06
N ASN A 109 5.36 10.02 -7.56
CA ASN A 109 5.73 8.77 -8.23
C ASN A 109 6.47 9.09 -9.55
N PRO A 110 7.70 8.58 -9.74
CA PRO A 110 8.51 8.90 -10.93
C PRO A 110 7.92 8.35 -12.23
N HIS A 111 7.14 7.28 -12.17
CA HIS A 111 6.53 6.70 -13.37
C HIS A 111 5.29 7.49 -13.81
N ASN A 112 4.50 7.99 -12.87
CA ASN A 112 3.35 8.84 -13.18
C ASN A 112 3.03 9.78 -12.00
N PRO A 113 3.24 11.09 -12.16
CA PRO A 113 2.97 12.08 -11.11
C PRO A 113 1.50 12.17 -10.68
N ARG A 114 0.55 11.67 -11.48
CA ARG A 114 -0.89 11.62 -11.11
C ARG A 114 -1.21 10.47 -10.17
N TRP A 115 -0.33 9.47 -10.05
CA TRP A 115 -0.50 8.42 -9.04
C TRP A 115 -0.25 8.98 -7.65
N GLY A 116 -0.71 8.26 -6.63
CA GLY A 116 -0.47 8.63 -5.24
C GLY A 116 1.02 8.76 -4.92
N ASP A 117 1.33 9.59 -3.93
CA ASP A 117 2.70 9.84 -3.50
C ASP A 117 3.35 8.56 -2.94
N MET A 118 4.60 8.35 -3.32
CA MET A 118 5.43 7.25 -2.85
C MET A 118 5.99 7.58 -1.47
N LYS A 119 5.85 6.63 -0.54
CA LYS A 119 6.51 6.65 0.77
C LYS A 119 7.92 6.09 0.65
N LEU A 120 8.91 6.86 1.08
CA LEU A 120 10.31 6.50 1.14
C LEU A 120 10.76 6.36 2.60
N TYR A 121 11.32 5.21 2.92
CA TYR A 121 11.85 4.87 4.24
C TYR A 121 13.38 4.81 4.21
N LEU A 122 14.02 5.08 5.35
CA LEU A 122 15.46 4.92 5.48
C LEU A 122 15.83 3.43 5.53
N LYS A 123 16.68 2.97 4.60
CA LYS A 123 17.07 1.54 4.49
C LYS A 123 17.60 1.00 5.80
N LEU A 124 18.42 1.78 6.52
CA LEU A 124 19.00 1.40 7.81
C LEU A 124 17.92 1.05 8.85
N GLN A 125 16.88 1.87 8.97
CA GLN A 125 15.77 1.61 9.90
C GLN A 125 14.94 0.38 9.48
N VAL A 126 14.72 0.21 8.18
CA VAL A 126 14.02 -0.97 7.65
C VAL A 126 14.79 -2.25 7.92
N VAL A 127 16.12 -2.25 7.78
CA VAL A 127 16.98 -3.40 8.11
C VAL A 127 16.85 -3.73 9.60
N LYS A 128 16.96 -2.73 10.50
CA LYS A 128 16.77 -2.92 11.94
C LYS A 128 15.39 -3.53 12.25
N ARG A 129 14.32 -2.97 11.67
CA ARG A 129 12.95 -3.50 11.81
C ARG A 129 12.83 -4.94 11.28
N SER A 130 13.53 -5.28 10.21
CA SER A 130 13.51 -6.64 9.67
C SER A 130 14.17 -7.64 10.61
N ILE A 131 15.24 -7.24 11.30
CA ILE A 131 15.90 -8.06 12.30
C ILE A 131 15.00 -8.21 13.53
N GLU A 132 14.28 -7.17 13.94
CA GLU A 132 13.28 -7.28 15.02
C GLU A 132 12.14 -8.26 14.70
N VAL A 133 11.69 -8.30 13.44
CA VAL A 133 10.59 -9.16 13.00
C VAL A 133 11.04 -10.61 12.79
N TRP A 134 12.21 -10.82 12.18
CA TRP A 134 12.71 -12.14 11.78
C TRP A 134 13.76 -12.72 12.74
N GLY A 135 14.21 -11.95 13.73
CA GLY A 135 15.24 -12.31 14.71
C GLY A 135 16.66 -12.23 14.15
N THR A 136 16.94 -12.91 13.03
CA THR A 136 18.27 -12.94 12.41
C THR A 136 18.20 -12.72 10.91
N GLU A 137 19.29 -12.22 10.33
CA GLU A 137 19.39 -12.08 8.87
C GLU A 137 19.31 -13.44 8.16
N ALA A 138 19.87 -14.49 8.75
CA ALA A 138 19.79 -15.85 8.24
C ALA A 138 18.33 -16.34 8.13
N ALA A 139 17.49 -16.06 9.13
CA ALA A 139 16.07 -16.41 9.09
C ALA A 139 15.33 -15.68 7.96
N LEU A 140 15.62 -14.39 7.75
CA LEU A 140 15.06 -13.63 6.63
C LEU A 140 15.47 -14.23 5.27
N GLN A 141 16.74 -14.61 5.10
CA GLN A 141 17.21 -15.23 3.86
C GLN A 141 16.58 -16.61 3.63
N ALA A 142 16.50 -17.46 4.65
CA ALA A 142 15.81 -18.75 4.56
C ALA A 142 14.33 -18.58 4.16
N ALA A 143 13.64 -17.58 4.71
CA ALA A 143 12.27 -17.27 4.34
C ALA A 143 12.13 -16.77 2.89
N LYS A 144 13.13 -16.06 2.35
CA LYS A 144 13.15 -15.66 0.94
C LYS A 144 13.29 -16.85 0.00
N VAL A 145 14.26 -17.73 0.28
CA VAL A 145 14.49 -18.94 -0.52
C VAL A 145 13.23 -19.82 -0.52
N SER A 146 12.64 -20.06 0.65
CA SER A 146 11.39 -20.83 0.75
C SER A 146 10.22 -20.20 -0.04
N ARG A 147 10.12 -18.86 -0.06
CA ARG A 147 9.11 -18.17 -0.89
C ARG A 147 9.39 -18.30 -2.39
N GLU A 148 10.65 -18.31 -2.80
CA GLU A 148 11.04 -18.48 -4.20
C GLU A 148 10.74 -19.89 -4.69
N GLU A 149 11.17 -20.91 -3.95
CA GLU A 149 10.83 -22.32 -4.20
C GLU A 149 9.31 -22.52 -4.26
N GLY A 150 8.57 -21.92 -3.32
CA GLY A 150 7.10 -21.96 -3.32
C GLY A 150 6.49 -21.36 -4.58
N ARG A 151 7.03 -20.24 -5.10
CA ARG A 151 6.59 -19.64 -6.36
C ARG A 151 6.90 -20.53 -7.56
N GLU A 152 8.06 -21.17 -7.60
CA GLU A 152 8.44 -22.09 -8.66
C GLU A 152 7.54 -23.32 -8.70
N ILE A 153 7.29 -23.94 -7.54
CA ILE A 153 6.36 -25.06 -7.41
C ILE A 153 4.96 -24.65 -7.88
N GLN A 154 4.48 -23.46 -7.50
CA GLN A 154 3.17 -22.97 -7.95
C GLN A 154 3.12 -22.70 -9.45
N LYS A 155 4.19 -22.14 -10.04
CA LYS A 155 4.32 -21.95 -11.49
C LYS A 155 4.27 -23.31 -12.21
N GLN A 156 5.02 -24.30 -11.74
CA GLN A 156 5.02 -25.64 -12.32
C GLN A 156 3.65 -26.31 -12.21
N LYS A 157 2.99 -26.23 -11.05
CA LYS A 157 1.63 -26.75 -10.85
C LYS A 157 0.63 -26.07 -11.79
N ARG A 158 0.72 -24.75 -11.96
CA ARG A 158 -0.14 -23.98 -12.87
C ARG A 158 0.10 -24.38 -14.33
N PHE A 159 1.36 -24.59 -14.74
CA PHE A 159 1.70 -25.07 -16.08
C PHE A 159 1.15 -26.48 -16.33
N ASN A 160 1.41 -27.42 -15.40
CA ASN A 160 0.90 -28.79 -15.49
C ASN A 160 -0.63 -28.84 -15.55
N LYS A 161 -1.32 -27.97 -14.80
CA LYS A 161 -2.78 -27.83 -14.85
C LYS A 161 -3.25 -27.40 -16.26
N LYS A 162 -2.62 -26.37 -16.85
CA LYS A 162 -2.94 -25.92 -18.22
C LYS A 162 -2.71 -27.03 -19.26
N VAL A 163 -1.62 -27.79 -19.15
CA VAL A 163 -1.35 -28.92 -20.05
C VAL A 163 -2.41 -30.01 -19.91
N LYS A 164 -2.83 -30.32 -18.68
CA LYS A 164 -3.89 -31.31 -18.42
C LYS A 164 -5.23 -30.87 -19.00
N GLU A 165 -5.57 -29.59 -18.86
CA GLU A 165 -6.79 -28.98 -19.43
C GLU A 165 -6.76 -29.03 -20.96
N LEU A 166 -5.62 -28.66 -21.58
CA LEU A 166 -5.42 -28.74 -23.02
C LEU A 166 -5.59 -30.18 -23.53
N ARG A 167 -4.97 -31.16 -22.87
CA ARG A 167 -5.12 -32.59 -23.22
C ARG A 167 -6.57 -33.06 -23.11
N ARG A 168 -7.31 -32.59 -22.10
CA ARG A 168 -8.73 -32.91 -21.94
C ARG A 168 -9.55 -32.33 -23.09
N ALA A 169 -9.33 -31.07 -23.46
CA ALA A 169 -10.05 -30.40 -24.55
C ALA A 169 -9.83 -31.12 -25.90
N VAL A 170 -8.58 -31.47 -26.21
CA VAL A 170 -8.22 -32.21 -27.43
C VAL A 170 -8.84 -33.61 -27.45
N ARG A 171 -8.85 -34.32 -26.31
CA ARG A 171 -9.49 -35.64 -26.21
C ARG A 171 -10.99 -35.57 -26.42
N SER A 172 -11.66 -34.56 -25.84
CA SER A 172 -13.11 -34.38 -26.02
C SER A 172 -13.49 -33.98 -27.44
N SER A 173 -12.64 -33.25 -28.17
CA SER A 173 -12.94 -32.91 -29.56
C SER A 173 -12.79 -34.09 -30.52
N MET A 174 -11.87 -35.02 -30.23
CA MET A 174 -11.67 -36.24 -31.02
C MET A 174 -12.69 -37.34 -30.68
N TRP A 175 -13.12 -37.42 -29.43
CA TRP A 175 -14.04 -38.45 -28.96
C TRP A 175 -15.49 -37.96 -29.04
N LYS A 176 -16.11 -38.08 -30.21
CA LYS A 176 -17.57 -37.99 -30.34
C LYS A 176 -18.15 -39.35 -29.95
N LYS A 177 -18.90 -39.39 -28.85
CA LYS A 177 -19.69 -40.58 -28.51
C LYS A 177 -20.78 -40.67 -29.55
N ASP A 178 -20.80 -41.75 -30.32
CA ASP A 178 -21.86 -41.96 -31.30
C ASP A 178 -23.16 -42.22 -30.51
N THR A 179 -23.99 -41.18 -30.40
CA THR A 179 -25.29 -41.23 -29.74
C THR A 179 -26.39 -41.67 -30.70
N SER A 180 -26.00 -42.22 -31.87
CA SER A 180 -26.91 -42.94 -32.75
C SER A 180 -27.59 -44.05 -31.94
N VAL A 181 -28.81 -43.76 -31.47
CA VAL A 181 -29.71 -44.77 -30.91
C VAL A 181 -30.05 -45.68 -32.06
N HIS A 182 -29.84 -46.98 -31.88
CA HIS A 182 -30.20 -47.95 -32.89
C HIS A 182 -31.70 -47.83 -33.20
N GLN A 183 -32.04 -47.42 -34.42
CA GLN A 183 -33.42 -47.37 -34.87
C GLN A 183 -33.84 -48.78 -35.27
N HIS A 184 -34.77 -49.37 -34.50
CA HIS A 184 -35.20 -50.74 -34.72
C HIS A 184 -36.07 -50.84 -35.97
N GLU A 185 -35.58 -51.55 -36.98
CA GLU A 185 -36.40 -52.03 -38.10
C GLU A 185 -36.92 -53.43 -37.76
N TYR A 186 -38.22 -53.53 -37.50
CA TYR A 186 -38.89 -54.78 -37.14
C TYR A 186 -39.30 -55.56 -38.39
N GLY A 187 -39.01 -56.87 -38.38
CA GLY A 187 -39.39 -57.81 -39.41
C GLY A 187 -40.88 -58.21 -39.37
N PRO A 188 -41.27 -59.26 -40.13
CA PRO A 188 -42.64 -59.76 -40.13
C PRO A 188 -43.10 -60.16 -38.73
N GLU A 189 -44.40 -59.98 -38.46
CA GLU A 189 -45.04 -60.36 -37.20
C GLU A 189 -45.34 -61.85 -37.15
N GLU A 190 -45.02 -62.45 -36.01
CA GLU A 190 -45.38 -63.82 -35.67
C GLU A 190 -46.46 -63.76 -34.58
N MET A 191 -47.52 -64.56 -34.75
CA MET A 191 -48.59 -64.70 -33.76
C MET A 191 -48.15 -65.77 -32.76
N LEU A 192 -48.07 -65.39 -31.48
CA LEU A 192 -47.70 -66.30 -30.40
C LEU A 192 -48.93 -66.98 -29.81
N ASP A 193 -49.97 -66.19 -29.53
CA ASP A 193 -51.25 -66.59 -28.94
C ASP A 193 -52.41 -65.79 -29.55
N GLU A 194 -53.67 -66.15 -29.25
CA GLU A 194 -54.90 -65.65 -29.90
C GLU A 194 -54.95 -64.10 -30.04
N ASP A 195 -54.41 -63.34 -29.08
CA ASP A 195 -54.34 -61.87 -29.11
C ASP A 195 -52.91 -61.28 -28.99
N THR A 196 -51.86 -62.13 -28.94
CA THR A 196 -50.47 -61.69 -28.69
C THR A 196 -49.56 -61.86 -29.90
N TYR A 197 -48.93 -60.77 -30.34
CA TYR A 197 -48.04 -60.72 -31.50
C TYR A 197 -46.61 -60.35 -31.10
N GLN A 198 -45.63 -60.95 -31.78
CA GLN A 198 -44.21 -60.65 -31.60
C GLN A 198 -43.58 -60.16 -32.91
N LYS A 199 -42.72 -59.15 -32.80
CA LYS A 199 -41.85 -58.67 -33.89
C LYS A 199 -40.40 -58.66 -33.43
N VAL A 200 -39.50 -59.15 -34.28
CA VAL A 200 -38.05 -59.14 -34.01
C VAL A 200 -37.37 -58.11 -34.91
N CYS A 201 -36.50 -57.29 -34.32
CA CYS A 201 -35.70 -56.33 -35.05
C CYS A 201 -34.63 -57.05 -35.88
N LEU A 202 -34.59 -56.80 -37.19
CA LEU A 202 -33.73 -57.49 -38.15
C LEU A 202 -32.24 -57.21 -37.94
N THR A 203 -31.93 -56.08 -37.32
CA THR A 203 -30.57 -55.54 -37.19
C THR A 203 -29.93 -55.83 -35.84
N CYS A 204 -30.72 -55.99 -34.77
CA CYS A 204 -30.18 -56.18 -33.41
C CYS A 204 -30.84 -57.31 -32.61
N GLY A 205 -31.83 -58.01 -33.18
CA GLY A 205 -32.53 -59.11 -32.50
C GLY A 205 -33.43 -58.68 -31.34
N HIS A 206 -33.72 -57.39 -31.18
CA HIS A 206 -34.64 -56.90 -30.16
C HIS A 206 -36.06 -57.39 -30.44
N GLN A 207 -36.71 -57.97 -29.43
CA GLN A 207 -38.05 -58.54 -29.55
C GLN A 207 -39.08 -57.59 -28.94
N LEU A 208 -40.12 -57.25 -29.69
CA LEU A 208 -41.23 -56.42 -29.26
C LEU A 208 -42.51 -57.27 -29.28
N VAL A 209 -43.07 -57.51 -28.10
CA VAL A 209 -44.32 -58.27 -27.89
C VAL A 209 -45.44 -57.27 -27.59
N TYR A 210 -46.57 -57.40 -28.27
CA TYR A 210 -47.70 -56.50 -28.13
C TYR A 210 -49.03 -57.21 -28.43
N GLU A 211 -50.11 -56.72 -27.85
CA GLU A 211 -51.47 -57.23 -28.09
C GLU A 211 -52.18 -56.41 -29.18
N LYS A 212 -52.98 -57.05 -30.03
CA LYS A 212 -53.87 -56.36 -30.98
C LYS A 212 -55.32 -56.51 -30.51
N MET A 213 -56.01 -55.39 -30.28
CA MET A 213 -57.46 -55.33 -30.04
C MET A 213 -58.25 -55.34 -31.35
#